data_AF-A0A484QAS4-F1
#
_entry.id   AF-A0A484QAS4-F1
#
_cell.length_a   1.000
_cell.length_b   1.000
_cell.length_c   1.000
_cell.angle_alpha   90.00
_cell.angle_beta   90.00
_cell.angle_gamma   90.00
#
_symmetry.space_group_name_H-M   'P 1'
#
loop_
_entity.id
_entity.type
_entity.pdbx_description
1 polymer ?
#
loop_
_entity_poly.entity_id
_entity_poly.type
_entity_poly.pdbx_seq_one_letter_code
_entity_poly.pdbx_strand_id
1 'polypeptide(L)' 'MDLLDRLTKQSAATASQERARYHFDYTRLTADLQRMRTGINDYLTPQRAQPRDPAALQGDYRQDSEQEPKK' A
#
# COMPACT_ATOMS: atom_id res chain seq x y z
N MET A 1 4.50 12.73 -2.37
CA MET A 1 4.28 11.27 -2.40
C MET A 1 5.45 10.52 -3.02
N ASP A 2 6.13 11.07 -4.03
CA ASP A 2 7.22 10.37 -4.74
C ASP A 2 8.39 9.87 -3.86
N LEU A 3 8.75 10.62 -2.82
CA LEU A 3 9.78 10.19 -1.86
C LEU A 3 9.35 8.93 -1.11
N LEU A 4 8.09 8.87 -0.66
CA LEU A 4 7.55 7.73 0.06
C LEU A 4 7.49 6.51 -0.85
N ASP A 5 7.03 6.67 -2.10
CA ASP A 5 7.03 5.61 -3.11
C ASP A 5 8.44 5.07 -3.38
N ARG A 6 9.44 5.96 -3.47
CA ARG A 6 10.85 5.56 -3.65
C ARG A 6 11.38 4.80 -2.43
N LEU A 7 11.09 5.27 -1.22
CA LEU A 7 11.50 4.61 0.03
C LEU A 7 10.82 3.26 0.20
N THR A 8 9.54 3.13 -0.16
CA THR A 8 8.80 1.86 -0.17
C THR A 8 9.45 0.86 -1.14
N LYS A 9 9.82 1.30 -2.35
CA LYS A 9 10.53 0.44 -3.33
C LYS A 9 11.93 0.05 -2.86
N GLN A 10 12.68 0.99 -2.29
CA GLN A 10 14.02 0.74 -1.77
C GLN A 10 13.99 -0.24 -0.60
N SER A 11 13.08 -0.02 0.36
CA SER A 11 12.91 -0.91 1.51
C SER A 11 12.47 -2.31 1.10
N ALA A 12 11.54 -2.44 0.14
CA ALA A 12 11.16 -3.72 -0.44
C ALA A 12 12.36 -4.45 -1.09
N ALA A 13 13.25 -3.71 -1.77
CA ALA A 13 14.44 -4.28 -2.41
C ALA A 13 15.52 -4.72 -1.40
N THR A 14 15.57 -4.09 -0.22
CA THR A 14 16.54 -4.41 0.85
C THR A 14 15.96 -5.31 1.94
N ALA A 15 14.67 -5.63 1.89
CA ALA A 15 14.01 -6.45 2.89
C ALA A 15 14.59 -7.88 2.83
N SER A 16 15.40 -8.23 3.83
CA SER A 16 15.91 -9.59 3.97
C SER A 16 14.75 -10.53 4.32
N GLN A 17 14.58 -11.62 3.57
CA GLN A 17 13.59 -12.67 3.87
C GLN A 17 13.99 -13.56 5.06
N GLU A 18 14.99 -13.14 5.84
CA GLU A 18 15.61 -13.95 6.87
C GLU A 18 14.64 -14.18 8.04
N ARG A 19 14.01 -15.37 8.05
CA ARG A 19 13.39 -16.07 9.20
C ARG A 19 12.46 -15.25 10.11
N ALA A 20 11.97 -14.11 9.67
CA ALA A 20 11.00 -13.32 10.41
C ALA A 20 9.63 -13.99 10.27
N ARG A 21 8.98 -14.30 11.39
CA ARG A 21 7.60 -14.83 11.42
C ARG A 21 6.56 -13.89 10.81
N TYR A 22 6.90 -12.61 10.68
CA TYR A 22 6.05 -11.60 10.10
C TYR A 22 6.84 -10.80 9.09
N HIS A 23 6.24 -10.60 7.93
CA HIS A 23 6.79 -9.81 6.84
C HIS A 23 5.91 -8.59 6.60
N PHE A 24 6.51 -7.55 6.05
CA PHE A 24 5.79 -6.36 5.63
C PHE A 24 5.32 -6.53 4.19
N ASP A 25 4.01 -6.44 3.95
CA ASP A 25 3.39 -6.51 2.63
C ASP A 25 3.53 -5.16 1.91
N TYR A 26 4.68 -5.00 1.25
CA TYR A 26 5.00 -3.83 0.44
C TYR A 26 4.04 -3.67 -0.75
N THR A 27 3.40 -4.74 -1.22
CA THR A 27 2.44 -4.69 -2.33
C THR A 27 1.14 -4.02 -1.87
N ARG A 28 0.60 -4.40 -0.70
CA ARG A 28 -0.55 -3.74 -0.08
C ARG A 28 -0.28 -2.28 0.24
N LEU A 29 0.89 -1.97 0.82
CA LEU A 29 1.27 -0.59 1.09
C LEU A 29 1.31 0.24 -0.20
N THR A 30 1.94 -0.28 -1.26
CA THR A 30 2.02 0.42 -2.55
C THR A 30 0.63 0.71 -3.12
N ALA A 31 -0.31 -0.23 -3.03
CA ALA A 31 -1.68 -0.03 -3.48
C ALA A 31 -2.41 1.07 -2.69
N ASP A 32 -2.23 1.09 -1.37
CA ASP A 32 -2.81 2.13 -0.50
C ASP A 32 -2.20 3.51 -0.75
N LEU A 33 -0.89 3.60 -1.02
CA LEU A 33 -0.25 4.87 -1.42
C LEU A 33 -0.81 5.41 -2.74
N GLN A 34 -1.08 4.55 -3.72
CA GLN A 34 -1.73 4.99 -4.97
C GLN A 34 -3.16 5.47 -4.72
N ARG A 35 -3.93 4.80 -3.85
CA ARG A 35 -5.27 5.26 -3.45
C ARG A 35 -5.23 6.63 -2.80
N MET A 36 -4.32 6.85 -1.85
CA MET A 36 -4.12 8.15 -1.21
C MET A 36 -3.75 9.23 -2.23
N ARG A 37 -2.84 8.93 -3.16
CA ARG A 37 -2.44 9.86 -4.23
C ARG A 37 -3.63 10.25 -5.10
N THR A 38 -4.45 9.29 -5.50
CA THR A 38 -5.68 9.56 -6.27
C THR A 38 -6.65 10.41 -5.47
N GLY A 39 -6.91 10.09 -4.21
CA GLY A 39 -7.83 10.87 -3.36
C GLY A 39 -7.36 12.32 -3.15
N ILE A 40 -6.06 12.54 -2.95
CA ILE A 40 -5.48 13.89 -2.85
C ILE A 40 -5.61 14.63 -4.18
N ASN A 41 -5.30 13.98 -5.31
CA ASN A 41 -5.47 14.60 -6.61
C ASN A 41 -6.94 14.96 -6.87
N ASP A 42 -7.88 14.06 -6.59
CA ASP A 42 -9.31 14.31 -6.74
C ASP A 42 -9.78 15.51 -5.89
N TYR A 43 -9.25 15.65 -4.67
CA TYR A 43 -9.52 16.82 -3.83
C TYR A 43 -8.95 18.11 -4.41
N LEU A 44 -7.71 18.07 -4.94
CA LEU A 44 -7.02 19.25 -5.48
C LEU A 44 -7.50 19.64 -6.89
N THR A 45 -8.04 18.70 -7.65
CA THR A 45 -8.64 18.92 -8.97
C THR A 45 -10.15 18.70 -8.90
N PRO A 46 -10.92 19.60 -8.26
CA PRO A 46 -12.36 19.43 -8.13
C PRO A 46 -13.00 19.48 -9.52
N GLN A 47 -13.22 18.30 -10.10
CA GLN A 47 -14.12 18.11 -11.22
C GLN A 47 -15.54 18.20 -10.64
N ARG A 48 -16.47 18.88 -11.33
CA ARG A 48 -17.90 18.92 -10.94
C ARG A 48 -18.56 17.54 -11.15
N ALA A 49 -18.07 16.53 -10.46
CA ALA A 49 -18.65 15.21 -10.36
C ALA A 49 -19.18 15.03 -8.93
N GLN A 50 -20.19 14.17 -8.75
CA GLN A 50 -20.69 13.84 -7.42
C GLN A 50 -19.55 13.39 -6.49
N PRO A 51 -19.68 13.61 -5.16
CA PRO A 51 -18.72 13.10 -4.19
C PRO A 51 -18.43 11.63 -4.46
N ARG A 52 -17.17 11.30 -4.78
CA ARG A 52 -16.75 9.91 -4.93
C ARG A 52 -16.60 9.31 -3.54
N ASP A 53 -17.05 8.07 -3.39
CA ASP A 53 -16.79 7.30 -2.18
C ASP A 53 -15.28 6.98 -2.11
N PRO A 54 -14.54 7.50 -1.10
CA PRO A 54 -13.12 7.21 -0.99
C PRO A 54 -12.93 5.71 -0.71
N ALA A 55 -12.21 5.03 -1.61
CA ALA A 55 -11.90 3.62 -1.42
C ALA A 55 -11.15 3.40 -0.09
N ALA A 56 -11.60 2.42 0.70
CA ALA A 56 -10.97 2.07 1.96
C ALA A 56 -9.51 1.64 1.75
N LEU A 57 -8.65 2.07 2.67
CA LEU A 57 -7.28 1.59 2.78
C LEU A 57 -7.31 0.24 3.49
N GLN A 58 -6.44 -0.68 3.10
CA GLN A 58 -6.34 -1.96 3.79
C GLN A 58 -5.82 -1.77 5.20
N GLY A 59 -4.79 -0.93 5.39
CA GLY A 59 -4.24 -0.59 6.70
C GLY A 59 -3.53 -1.73 7.44
N ASP A 60 -3.77 -3.00 7.08
CA ASP A 60 -3.04 -4.17 7.56
C ASP A 60 -2.01 -4.64 6.53
N TYR A 61 -0.75 -4.27 6.80
CA TYR A 61 0.42 -4.61 5.98
C TYR A 61 1.23 -5.77 6.58
N ARG A 62 0.72 -6.46 7.60
CA ARG A 62 1.42 -7.60 8.19
C ARG A 62 1.04 -8.87 7.43
N GLN A 63 2.05 -9.56 6.92
CA GLN A 63 1.88 -10.89 6.32
C GLN A 63 2.54 -11.94 7.22
N ASP A 64 1.76 -12.94 7.63
CA ASP A 64 2.29 -14.09 8.37
C ASP A 64 3.07 -15.02 7.42
N SER A 65 4.17 -15.59 7.90
CA SER A 65 5.00 -16.53 7.10
C SER A 65 4.27 -17.85 6.81
N GLU A 66 3.27 -18.19 7.62
CA GLU A 66 2.38 -19.34 7.45
C GLU A 66 1.15 -18.97 6.62
N GLN A 67 1.37 -18.66 5.34
CA GLN A 67 0.34 -18.91 4.34
C GLN A 67 0.60 -20.29 3.72
N GLU A 68 0.27 -21.34 4.47
CA GLU A 68 -0.01 -22.65 3.89
C GLU A 68 -1.14 -22.46 2.86
N PRO A 69 -0.98 -22.88 1.59
CA PRO A 69 -2.07 -22.83 0.65
C PRO A 69 -3.15 -23.79 1.16
N LYS A 70 -4.29 -23.25 1.60
CA LYS A 70 -5.48 -24.08 1.82
C LYS A 70 -5.86 -24.71 0.48
N LYS A 71 -5.60 -26.02 0.40
CA LYS A 71 -5.95 -26.93 -0.70
C LYS A 71 -7.47 -27.17 -0.75
#